data_AF-A0A327J9B4-F1
#
_entry.id   AF-A0A327J9B4-F1
#
_cell.length_a   1.000
_cell.length_b   1.000
_cell.length_c   1.000
_cell.angle_alpha   90.00
_cell.angle_beta   90.00
_cell.angle_gamma   90.00
#
_symmetry.space_group_name_H-M   'P 1'
#
loop_
_entity.id
_entity.type
_entity.pdbx_description
1 polymer ?
#
loop_
_entity_poly.entity_id
_entity_poly.type
_entity_poly.pdbx_seq_one_letter_code
_entity_poly.pdbx_strand_id
1 'polypeptide(L)'
;MKLNIIDKCIVGIVLLIILYAAFINIKPYIHKKSHQFLGQYPQVEEHTLSHHIVEYSEKYHAFEDLFHSKTPVFTYGYNPLSIEIGNNNAYHKKLEKKYNSANLNYNYIPYTNWREKIAELKDEFFPVPDNDACFAEIGIDEEFQKLTDVVSVCLANSCIIDAQHHKYTILGRDIDFIIQQLQANNPPTKAN
;
A
#
# COMPACT_ATOMS: atom_id res chain seq x y z
N MET A 1 6.72 4.85 -58.15
CA MET A 1 8.20 4.83 -58.22
C MET A 1 8.68 3.49 -57.67
N LYS A 2 9.41 2.69 -58.47
CA LYS A 2 10.01 1.43 -57.97
C LYS A 2 11.22 1.80 -57.12
N LEU A 3 11.11 1.63 -55.80
CA LEU A 3 12.21 1.83 -54.86
C LEU A 3 13.36 0.88 -55.18
N ASN A 4 14.58 1.41 -55.24
CA ASN A 4 15.79 0.61 -55.47
C ASN A 4 16.01 -0.33 -54.27
N ILE A 5 16.77 -1.41 -54.48
CA ILE A 5 17.00 -2.45 -53.45
C ILE A 5 17.53 -1.84 -52.13
N ILE A 6 18.36 -0.81 -52.25
CA ILE A 6 18.93 -0.08 -51.11
C ILE A 6 17.83 0.69 -50.34
N ASP A 7 16.91 1.35 -51.04
CA ASP A 7 15.82 2.09 -50.40
C ASP A 7 14.84 1.16 -49.67
N LYS A 8 14.63 -0.05 -50.19
CA LYS A 8 13.82 -1.08 -49.51
C LYS A 8 14.46 -1.56 -48.21
N CYS A 9 15.79 -1.69 -48.18
CA CYS A 9 16.53 -2.05 -46.96
C CYS A 9 16.45 -0.92 -45.91
N ILE A 10 16.57 0.34 -46.32
CA ILE A 10 16.46 1.49 -45.41
C ILE A 10 15.05 1.57 -44.81
N VAL A 11 14.01 1.44 -45.64
CA VAL A 11 12.63 1.42 -45.16
C VAL A 11 12.37 0.25 -44.21
N GLY A 12 12.95 -0.93 -44.47
CA GLY A 12 12.85 -2.09 -43.59
C GLY A 12 13.51 -1.88 -42.22
N ILE A 13 14.68 -1.25 -42.17
CA ILE A 13 15.39 -0.94 -40.92
C ILE A 13 14.63 0.11 -40.11
N VAL A 14 14.11 1.16 -40.77
CA VAL A 14 13.31 2.20 -40.11
C VAL A 14 12.02 1.60 -39.52
N LEU A 15 11.35 0.69 -40.23
CA LEU A 15 10.18 -0.03 -39.72
C LEU A 15 10.52 -0.92 -38.52
N LEU A 16 11.67 -1.59 -38.53
CA LEU A 16 12.14 -2.38 -37.39
C LEU A 16 12.45 -1.52 -36.17
N ILE A 17 13.03 -0.34 -36.34
CA ILE A 17 13.31 0.60 -35.24
C ILE A 17 11.99 1.14 -34.67
N ILE A 18 11.02 1.49 -35.51
CA ILE A 18 9.70 1.96 -35.06
C ILE A 18 8.95 0.83 -34.33
N LEU A 19 8.98 -0.39 -34.84
CA LEU A 19 8.37 -1.55 -34.18
C LEU A 19 9.08 -1.88 -32.86
N TYR A 20 10.41 -1.76 -32.79
CA TYR A 20 11.18 -1.98 -31.58
C TYR A 20 10.90 -0.89 -30.52
N ALA A 21 10.79 0.38 -30.94
CA ALA A 21 10.39 1.48 -30.06
C ALA A 21 8.94 1.33 -29.56
N ALA A 22 8.03 0.85 -30.41
CA ALA A 22 6.68 0.49 -29.99
C ALA A 22 6.70 -0.70 -29.02
N PHE A 23 7.55 -1.72 -29.23
CA PHE A 23 7.67 -2.87 -28.33
C PHE A 23 8.29 -2.51 -26.97
N ILE A 24 9.22 -1.55 -26.93
CA ILE A 24 9.77 -1.02 -25.66
C ILE A 24 8.72 -0.21 -24.92
N ASN A 25 7.88 0.56 -25.61
CA ASN A 25 6.73 1.26 -25.01
C ASN A 25 5.57 0.33 -24.62
N ILE A 26 5.54 -0.90 -25.14
CA ILE A 26 4.56 -1.95 -24.78
C ILE A 26 5.14 -2.93 -23.74
N LYS A 27 6.37 -2.74 -23.26
CA LYS A 27 6.69 -3.33 -21.97
C LYS A 27 5.83 -2.61 -20.94
N PRO A 28 4.90 -3.30 -20.24
CA PRO A 28 4.44 -2.72 -19.00
C PRO A 28 5.70 -2.42 -18.21
N TYR A 29 5.77 -1.21 -17.66
CA TYR A 29 6.59 -0.97 -16.49
C TYR A 29 6.23 -2.07 -15.50
N ILE A 30 6.99 -3.17 -15.54
CA ILE A 30 7.02 -4.16 -14.48
C ILE A 30 7.77 -3.44 -13.40
N HIS A 31 7.07 -2.52 -12.72
CA HIS A 31 7.48 -2.08 -11.42
C HIS A 31 7.33 -3.32 -10.55
N LYS A 32 8.46 -4.01 -10.40
CA LYS A 32 8.61 -5.19 -9.57
C LYS A 32 8.56 -4.74 -8.10
N LYS A 33 7.35 -4.40 -7.67
CA LYS A 33 6.82 -4.53 -6.30
C LYS A 33 5.30 -4.44 -6.44
N SER A 34 4.74 -5.35 -7.25
CA SER A 34 3.33 -5.67 -7.14
C SER A 34 3.12 -6.26 -5.75
N HIS A 35 2.85 -5.41 -4.76
CA HIS A 35 2.06 -5.81 -3.60
C HIS A 35 0.61 -6.05 -4.08
N GLN A 36 0.45 -6.94 -5.07
CA GLN A 36 -0.81 -7.65 -5.29
C GLN A 36 -0.91 -8.65 -4.14
N PHE A 37 -1.20 -8.18 -2.94
CA PHE A 37 -1.91 -9.03 -1.98
C PHE A 37 -3.39 -9.01 -2.37
N LEU A 38 -3.67 -9.68 -3.50
CA LEU A 38 -4.99 -10.15 -3.89
C LEU A 38 -5.18 -11.55 -3.29
N GLY A 39 -5.06 -11.66 -1.97
CA GLY A 39 -5.34 -12.90 -1.26
C GLY A 39 -6.78 -12.93 -0.80
N GLN A 40 -7.69 -13.47 -1.62
CA GLN A 40 -9.06 -13.84 -1.19
C GLN A 40 -9.09 -15.01 -0.18
N TYR A 41 -7.94 -15.45 0.33
CA TYR A 41 -7.81 -16.59 1.21
C TYR A 41 -7.43 -16.15 2.63
N PRO A 42 -7.90 -16.85 3.68
CA PRO A 42 -7.50 -16.59 5.05
C PRO A 42 -5.99 -16.81 5.19
N GLN A 43 -5.27 -15.73 5.53
CA GLN A 43 -3.83 -15.72 5.74
C GLN A 43 -3.55 -14.86 6.98
N VAL A 44 -2.60 -15.33 7.80
CA VAL A 44 -2.01 -14.57 8.89
C VAL A 44 -0.51 -14.56 8.66
N GLU A 45 0.06 -13.38 8.48
CA GLU A 45 1.51 -13.21 8.31
C GLU A 45 2.01 -12.23 9.36
N GLU A 46 2.88 -12.71 10.27
CA GLU A 46 3.53 -11.86 11.25
C GLU A 46 4.88 -11.37 10.71
N HIS A 47 5.15 -10.10 10.91
CA HIS A 47 6.35 -9.44 10.48
C HIS A 47 6.94 -8.58 11.60
N THR A 48 8.27 -8.45 11.58
CA THR A 48 8.98 -7.51 12.44
C THR A 48 8.78 -6.09 11.93
N LEU A 49 8.42 -5.20 12.85
CA LEU A 49 8.35 -3.76 12.62
C LEU A 49 9.68 -3.14 13.03
N SER A 50 10.16 -2.15 12.27
CA SER A 50 11.40 -1.44 12.62
C SER A 50 11.32 -0.86 14.04
N HIS A 51 12.42 -0.95 14.80
CA HIS A 51 12.52 -0.28 16.10
C HIS A 51 12.40 1.24 16.00
N HIS A 52 12.71 1.79 14.82
CA HIS A 52 12.67 3.23 14.54
C HIS A 52 11.38 3.69 13.85
N ILE A 53 10.36 2.82 13.71
CA ILE A 53 9.15 3.18 12.96
C ILE A 53 8.43 4.42 13.53
N VAL A 54 8.46 4.58 14.85
CA VAL A 54 7.89 5.74 15.56
C VAL A 54 8.66 6.99 15.18
N GLU A 55 9.98 6.95 15.25
CA GLU A 55 10.86 8.07 14.85
C GLU A 55 10.67 8.43 13.37
N TYR A 56 10.51 7.44 12.48
CA TYR A 56 10.22 7.69 11.07
C TYR A 56 8.85 8.36 10.88
N SER A 57 7.82 7.87 11.59
CA SER A 57 6.48 8.46 11.57
C SER A 57 6.50 9.92 12.02
N GLU A 58 7.24 10.25 13.08
CA GLU A 58 7.41 11.62 13.59
C GLU A 58 8.17 12.51 12.61
N LYS A 59 9.26 11.99 12.03
CA LYS A 59 10.11 12.73 11.08
C LYS A 59 9.32 13.25 9.87
N TYR A 60 8.38 12.45 9.35
CA TYR A 60 7.57 12.82 8.19
C TYR A 60 6.15 13.29 8.55
N HIS A 61 5.84 13.44 9.84
CA HIS A 61 4.48 13.77 10.32
C HIS A 61 3.38 12.87 9.72
N ALA A 62 3.68 11.57 9.61
CA ALA A 62 2.95 10.64 8.76
C ALA A 62 2.51 9.37 9.51
N PHE A 63 1.19 9.20 9.66
CA PHE A 63 0.57 8.00 10.26
C PHE A 63 0.93 7.78 11.73
N GLU A 64 1.17 8.87 12.47
CA GLU A 64 1.52 8.84 13.90
C GLU A 64 0.47 8.12 14.75
N ASP A 65 -0.80 8.18 14.38
CA ASP A 65 -1.90 7.47 15.06
C ASP A 65 -1.79 5.94 14.98
N LEU A 66 -1.16 5.41 13.92
CA LEU A 66 -0.88 3.98 13.77
C LEU A 66 0.31 3.53 14.64
N PHE A 67 1.32 4.38 14.81
CA PHE A 67 2.59 3.98 15.42
C PHE A 67 2.80 4.47 16.85
N HIS A 68 2.16 5.55 17.28
CA HIS A 68 2.28 6.10 18.64
C HIS A 68 1.29 5.47 19.63
N SER A 69 0.45 4.55 19.16
CA SER A 69 -0.54 3.92 20.03
C SER A 69 0.13 3.07 21.12
N LYS A 70 -0.39 3.19 22.34
CA LYS A 70 0.04 2.38 23.50
C LYS A 70 -0.60 1.00 23.49
N THR A 71 -1.65 0.80 22.69
CA THR A 71 -2.34 -0.47 22.50
C THR A 71 -2.22 -0.90 21.04
N PRO A 72 -2.34 -2.20 20.73
CA PRO A 72 -2.32 -2.66 19.36
C PRO A 72 -3.42 -1.97 18.53
N VAL A 73 -3.04 -1.50 17.34
CA VAL A 73 -3.94 -0.84 16.38
C VAL A 73 -4.48 -1.87 15.42
N PHE A 74 -5.80 -1.94 15.25
CA PHE A 74 -6.40 -2.63 14.11
C PHE A 74 -6.72 -1.61 13.02
N THR A 75 -6.13 -1.79 11.84
CA THR A 75 -6.26 -0.86 10.71
C THR A 75 -6.48 -1.57 9.38
N TYR A 76 -7.09 -0.85 8.44
CA TYR A 76 -7.23 -1.24 7.05
C TYR A 76 -7.58 0.01 6.22
N GLY A 77 -7.28 -0.03 4.93
CA GLY A 77 -7.66 1.03 4.00
C GLY A 77 -9.00 0.74 3.32
N TYR A 78 -9.77 1.80 3.09
CA TYR A 78 -10.92 1.78 2.19
C TYR A 78 -11.00 3.08 1.41
N ASN A 79 -11.49 3.04 0.17
CA ASN A 79 -11.71 4.25 -0.63
C ASN A 79 -13.21 4.41 -0.88
N PRO A 80 -13.86 5.46 -0.32
CA PRO A 80 -15.29 5.67 -0.51
C PRO A 80 -15.66 6.15 -1.91
N LEU A 81 -14.68 6.62 -2.70
CA LEU A 81 -14.84 7.24 -4.02
C LEU A 81 -14.33 6.36 -5.19
N SER A 82 -13.65 5.24 -4.91
CA SER A 82 -13.17 4.32 -5.97
C SER A 82 -14.35 3.69 -6.72
N ILE A 83 -14.29 3.57 -8.05
CA ILE A 83 -15.36 3.03 -8.94
C ILE A 83 -15.97 1.69 -8.46
N GLU A 84 -15.24 0.92 -7.65
CA GLU A 84 -15.76 -0.18 -6.82
C GLU A 84 -16.60 0.30 -5.59
N ILE A 85 -17.32 1.43 -5.73
CA ILE A 85 -17.93 2.24 -4.65
C ILE A 85 -18.84 1.37 -3.76
N GLY A 86 -19.57 0.45 -4.40
CA GLY A 86 -20.49 -0.46 -3.71
C GLY A 86 -19.77 -1.45 -2.80
N ASN A 87 -18.62 -1.99 -3.23
CA ASN A 87 -17.96 -3.08 -2.52
C ASN A 87 -17.07 -2.57 -1.38
N ASN A 88 -16.31 -1.49 -1.57
CA ASN A 88 -15.41 -0.98 -0.52
C ASN A 88 -16.17 -0.31 0.64
N ASN A 89 -17.20 0.49 0.35
CA ASN A 89 -18.03 1.07 1.41
C ASN A 89 -18.90 0.03 2.11
N ALA A 90 -19.46 -0.96 1.39
CA ALA A 90 -20.21 -2.04 2.02
C ALA A 90 -19.29 -2.93 2.88
N TYR A 91 -18.06 -3.19 2.42
CA TYR A 91 -17.04 -3.89 3.19
C TYR A 91 -16.74 -3.16 4.50
N HIS A 92 -16.40 -1.87 4.44
CA HIS A 92 -16.12 -1.03 5.60
C HIS A 92 -17.28 -1.07 6.60
N LYS A 93 -18.51 -0.80 6.16
CA LYS A 93 -19.70 -0.82 7.02
C LYS A 93 -19.95 -2.19 7.66
N LYS A 94 -19.76 -3.27 6.91
CA LYS A 94 -19.96 -4.64 7.41
C LYS A 94 -18.90 -5.02 8.44
N LEU A 95 -17.64 -4.66 8.19
CA LEU A 95 -16.53 -4.91 9.11
C LEU A 95 -16.69 -4.07 10.38
N GLU A 96 -16.95 -2.77 10.27
CA GLU A 96 -17.18 -1.87 11.41
C GLU A 96 -18.31 -2.38 12.32
N LYS A 97 -19.45 -2.77 11.74
CA LYS A 97 -20.57 -3.33 12.51
C LYS A 97 -20.16 -4.57 13.29
N LYS A 98 -19.43 -5.51 12.66
CA LYS A 98 -18.98 -6.73 13.34
C LYS A 98 -17.91 -6.45 14.38
N TYR A 99 -16.96 -5.56 14.10
CA TYR A 99 -15.92 -5.13 15.03
C TYR A 99 -16.54 -4.55 16.31
N ASN A 100 -17.47 -3.60 16.18
CA ASN A 100 -18.16 -2.97 17.30
C ASN A 100 -19.00 -3.97 18.10
N SER A 101 -19.52 -5.01 17.47
CA SER A 101 -20.30 -6.07 18.13
C SER A 101 -19.41 -7.07 18.87
N ALA A 102 -18.13 -7.17 18.54
CA ALA A 102 -17.20 -8.17 19.07
C ALA A 102 -16.48 -7.73 20.36
N ASN A 103 -16.68 -6.48 20.81
CA ASN A 103 -16.06 -5.90 22.03
C ASN A 103 -14.54 -6.10 22.09
N LEU A 104 -13.84 -5.67 21.04
CA LEU A 104 -12.42 -5.90 20.83
C LEU A 104 -11.55 -4.81 21.48
N ASN A 105 -10.44 -5.21 22.11
CA ASN A 105 -9.50 -4.31 22.77
C ASN A 105 -8.35 -3.89 21.82
N TYR A 106 -8.69 -3.26 20.70
CA TYR A 106 -7.74 -2.64 19.78
C TYR A 106 -8.09 -1.18 19.57
N ASN A 107 -7.09 -0.36 19.28
CA ASN A 107 -7.34 0.96 18.74
C ASN A 107 -7.80 0.81 17.28
N TYR A 108 -9.05 1.13 16.99
CA TYR A 108 -9.67 0.91 15.69
C TYR A 108 -9.47 2.13 14.78
N ILE A 109 -8.61 2.00 13.76
CA ILE A 109 -8.29 3.11 12.86
C ILE A 109 -8.45 2.66 11.40
N PRO A 110 -9.65 2.76 10.82
CA PRO A 110 -9.82 2.60 9.38
C PRO A 110 -9.31 3.86 8.65
N TYR A 111 -8.61 3.68 7.53
CA TYR A 111 -7.98 4.77 6.79
C TYR A 111 -8.61 4.96 5.41
N THR A 112 -8.76 6.23 4.99
CA THR A 112 -9.17 6.60 3.63
C THR A 112 -8.07 7.38 2.93
N ASN A 113 -8.08 7.35 1.59
CA ASN A 113 -7.19 8.13 0.72
C ASN A 113 -5.69 8.06 1.10
N TRP A 114 -5.26 6.90 1.62
CA TRP A 114 -3.92 6.75 2.16
C TRP A 114 -2.84 6.74 1.07
N ARG A 115 -3.19 6.36 -0.16
CA ARG A 115 -2.27 6.39 -1.31
C ARG A 115 -1.98 7.82 -1.73
N GLU A 116 -3.03 8.64 -1.75
CA GLU A 116 -2.95 10.07 -2.01
C GLU A 116 -2.10 10.74 -0.94
N LYS A 117 -2.33 10.44 0.35
CA LYS A 117 -1.47 10.93 1.44
C LYS A 117 0.00 10.55 1.28
N ILE A 118 0.31 9.30 0.90
CA ILE A 118 1.70 8.89 0.64
C ILE A 118 2.30 9.67 -0.55
N ALA A 119 1.52 9.92 -1.60
CA ALA A 119 1.97 10.71 -2.75
C ALA A 119 2.25 12.17 -2.36
N GLU A 120 1.34 12.79 -1.60
CA GLU A 120 1.51 14.16 -1.08
C GLU A 120 2.76 14.28 -0.20
N LEU A 121 2.97 13.34 0.73
CA LEU A 121 4.17 13.30 1.55
C LEU A 121 5.44 13.12 0.69
N LYS A 122 5.37 12.30 -0.35
CA LYS A 122 6.50 12.14 -1.26
C LYS A 122 6.82 13.46 -1.97
N ASP A 123 5.82 14.18 -2.46
CA ASP A 123 6.01 15.46 -3.15
C ASP A 123 6.53 16.55 -2.20
N GLU A 124 6.11 16.53 -0.94
CA GLU A 124 6.55 17.47 0.10
C GLU A 124 8.03 17.25 0.49
N PHE A 125 8.41 16.00 0.79
CA PHE A 125 9.74 15.69 1.33
C PHE A 125 10.77 15.39 0.24
N PHE A 126 10.33 15.02 -0.96
CA PHE A 126 11.20 14.63 -2.07
C PHE A 126 10.75 15.28 -3.39
N PRO A 127 10.64 16.62 -3.46
CA PRO A 127 10.14 17.32 -4.65
C PRO A 127 11.06 17.08 -5.85
N VAL A 128 10.44 16.82 -7.00
CA VAL A 128 11.16 16.75 -8.28
C VAL A 128 11.52 18.17 -8.72
N PRO A 129 12.79 18.50 -8.97
CA PRO A 129 13.15 19.79 -9.53
C PRO A 129 12.49 19.99 -10.90
N ASP A 130 11.90 21.17 -11.13
CA ASP A 130 11.22 21.53 -12.40
C ASP A 130 12.17 21.56 -13.61
N ASN A 131 13.48 21.48 -13.38
CA ASN A 131 14.55 21.55 -14.37
C ASN A 131 15.09 20.14 -14.71
N ASP A 132 14.83 19.74 -15.96
CA ASP A 132 15.31 18.54 -16.66
C ASP A 132 14.75 17.20 -16.14
N ALA A 133 13.45 17.02 -16.37
CA ALA A 133 12.63 15.82 -16.14
C ALA A 133 13.10 14.52 -16.85
N CYS A 134 14.31 14.48 -17.41
CA CYS A 134 14.83 13.29 -18.09
C CYS A 134 15.71 12.39 -17.22
N PHE A 135 16.29 12.85 -16.10
CA PHE A 135 17.26 12.04 -15.34
C PHE A 135 17.31 12.27 -13.82
N ALA A 136 16.34 12.97 -13.22
CA ALA A 136 16.31 13.11 -11.76
C ALA A 136 15.86 11.79 -11.09
N GLU A 137 16.80 10.88 -10.84
CA GLU A 137 16.60 9.82 -9.84
C GLU A 137 16.54 10.48 -8.46
N ILE A 138 15.32 10.79 -8.00
CA ILE A 138 15.13 11.20 -6.63
C ILE A 138 15.24 9.95 -5.78
N GLY A 139 16.35 9.85 -5.07
CA GLY A 139 16.52 8.87 -4.01
C GLY A 139 15.52 9.19 -2.91
N ILE A 140 14.40 8.46 -2.88
CA ILE A 140 13.58 8.37 -1.68
C ILE A 140 14.47 7.75 -0.61
N ASP A 141 14.58 8.40 0.54
CA ASP A 141 15.42 7.85 1.60
C ASP A 141 14.82 6.53 2.15
N GLU A 142 15.70 5.72 2.74
CA GLU A 142 15.34 4.38 3.22
C GLU A 142 14.32 4.43 4.37
N GLU A 143 14.31 5.50 5.16
CA GLU A 143 13.44 5.66 6.33
C GLU A 143 11.99 5.90 5.89
N PHE A 144 11.79 6.81 4.93
CA PHE A 144 10.50 7.03 4.29
C PHE A 144 10.00 5.78 3.57
N GLN A 145 10.89 5.08 2.86
CA GLN A 145 10.53 3.84 2.18
C GLN A 145 10.07 2.76 3.17
N LYS A 146 10.78 2.58 4.30
CA LYS A 146 10.38 1.63 5.35
C LYS A 146 9.03 1.98 5.96
N LEU A 147 8.79 3.25 6.26
CA LEU A 147 7.51 3.72 6.80
C LEU A 147 6.37 3.43 5.81
N THR A 148 6.53 3.85 4.56
CA THR A 148 5.48 3.74 3.54
C THR A 148 5.26 2.31 3.05
N ASP A 149 6.26 1.44 3.08
CA ASP A 149 6.11 0.01 2.79
C ASP A 149 5.16 -0.65 3.80
N VAL A 150 5.37 -0.44 5.12
CA VAL A 150 4.52 -1.00 6.18
C VAL A 150 3.09 -0.49 6.05
N VAL A 151 2.93 0.83 5.92
CA VAL A 151 1.62 1.46 5.75
C VAL A 151 0.90 0.93 4.51
N SER A 152 1.60 0.84 3.37
CA SER A 152 1.01 0.39 2.12
C SER A 152 0.50 -1.05 2.20
N VAL A 153 1.27 -1.94 2.81
CA VAL A 153 0.89 -3.34 2.99
C VAL A 153 -0.30 -3.45 3.93
N CYS A 154 -0.27 -2.74 5.06
CA CYS A 154 -1.33 -2.81 6.06
C CYS A 154 -2.65 -2.20 5.59
N LEU A 155 -2.60 -1.08 4.88
CA LEU A 155 -3.80 -0.40 4.38
C LEU A 155 -4.33 -1.01 3.07
N ALA A 156 -3.53 -1.74 2.31
CA ALA A 156 -4.03 -2.57 1.20
C ALA A 156 -4.81 -3.81 1.69
N ASN A 157 -4.44 -4.32 2.86
CA ASN A 157 -5.03 -5.49 3.51
C ASN A 157 -5.80 -5.07 4.77
N SER A 158 -5.71 -5.88 5.83
CA SER A 158 -6.06 -5.52 7.19
C SER A 158 -4.89 -5.90 8.08
N CYS A 159 -4.58 -5.09 9.09
CA CYS A 159 -3.41 -5.29 9.94
C CYS A 159 -3.71 -5.09 11.41
N ILE A 160 -2.99 -5.84 12.24
CA ILE A 160 -2.75 -5.49 13.64
C ILE A 160 -1.34 -4.91 13.71
N ILE A 161 -1.19 -3.67 14.18
CA ILE A 161 0.10 -3.02 14.40
C ILE A 161 0.34 -2.93 15.90
N ASP A 162 1.44 -3.50 16.36
CA ASP A 162 1.87 -3.45 17.75
C ASP A 162 3.27 -2.83 17.80
N ALA A 163 3.30 -1.49 17.77
CA ALA A 163 4.53 -0.72 17.75
C ALA A 163 5.36 -0.89 19.03
N GLN A 164 4.70 -1.11 20.18
CA GLN A 164 5.35 -1.34 21.46
C GLN A 164 6.16 -2.64 21.48
N HIS A 165 5.68 -3.67 20.75
CA HIS A 165 6.36 -4.95 20.62
C HIS A 165 7.04 -5.15 19.26
N HIS A 166 7.21 -4.08 18.48
CA HIS A 166 7.92 -4.09 17.21
C HIS A 166 7.44 -5.17 16.23
N LYS A 167 6.13 -5.30 16.09
CA LYS A 167 5.53 -6.25 15.15
C LYS A 167 4.28 -5.73 14.48
N TYR A 168 3.99 -6.28 13.31
CA TYR A 168 2.69 -6.14 12.67
C TYR A 168 2.25 -7.47 12.09
N THR A 169 0.94 -7.68 12.04
CA THR A 169 0.33 -8.92 11.55
C THR A 169 -0.63 -8.56 10.43
N ILE A 170 -0.38 -9.08 9.24
CA ILE A 170 -1.27 -8.95 8.09
C ILE A 170 -2.36 -10.01 8.20
N LEU A 171 -3.60 -9.59 8.02
CA LEU A 171 -4.78 -10.43 7.96
C LEU A 171 -5.37 -10.38 6.54
N GLY A 172 -5.82 -11.52 6.05
CA GLY A 172 -6.66 -11.59 4.85
C GLY A 172 -7.93 -10.74 5.00
N ARG A 173 -8.56 -10.38 3.88
CA ARG A 173 -9.70 -9.45 3.85
C ARG A 173 -11.07 -10.11 4.08
N ASP A 174 -11.14 -11.36 4.51
CA ASP A 174 -12.42 -11.95 4.90
C ASP A 174 -12.85 -11.42 6.27
N ILE A 175 -14.05 -10.84 6.34
CA ILE A 175 -14.50 -10.14 7.55
C ILE A 175 -14.69 -11.11 8.72
N ASP A 176 -15.24 -12.29 8.49
CA ASP A 176 -15.48 -13.26 9.55
C ASP A 176 -14.16 -13.80 10.10
N PHE A 177 -13.21 -14.07 9.21
CA PHE A 177 -11.84 -14.41 9.56
C PHE A 177 -11.14 -13.31 10.37
N ILE A 178 -11.20 -12.05 9.93
CA ILE A 178 -10.62 -10.91 10.65
C ILE A 178 -11.13 -10.87 12.09
N ILE A 179 -12.45 -10.94 12.27
CA ILE A 179 -13.06 -10.85 13.60
C ILE A 179 -12.62 -12.04 14.47
N GLN A 180 -12.57 -13.26 13.92
CA GLN A 180 -12.06 -14.43 14.64
C GLN A 180 -10.60 -14.24 15.08
N GLN A 181 -9.74 -13.71 14.21
CA GLN A 181 -8.33 -13.47 14.55
C GLN A 181 -8.16 -12.39 15.62
N LEU A 182 -8.93 -11.30 15.54
CA LEU A 182 -8.90 -10.24 16.56
C LEU A 182 -9.36 -10.77 17.93
N GLN A 183 -10.41 -11.60 17.97
CA GLN A 183 -10.88 -12.20 19.21
C GLN A 183 -9.87 -13.20 19.81
N ALA A 184 -9.18 -13.97 18.97
CA ALA A 184 -8.19 -14.95 19.43
C ALA A 184 -6.93 -14.29 20.02
N ASN A 185 -6.48 -13.17 19.43
CA ASN A 185 -5.23 -12.51 19.81
C ASN A 185 -5.37 -11.52 20.97
N ASN A 186 -6.58 -11.03 21.27
CA ASN A 186 -6.83 -10.14 22.40
C ASN A 186 -8.29 -10.29 22.87
N PRO A 187 -8.60 -11.31 23.70
CA PRO A 187 -9.97 -11.67 24.03
C PRO A 187 -10.71 -10.50 24.71
N PRO A 188 -12.04 -10.40 24.53
CA PRO A 188 -12.83 -9.30 25.08
C PRO A 188 -12.57 -9.16 26.58
N THR A 189 -12.35 -7.92 27.02
CA THR A 189 -12.37 -7.57 28.44
C THR A 189 -13.70 -8.07 28.99
N LYS A 190 -13.65 -8.97 30.00
CA LYS A 190 -14.83 -9.56 30.62
C LYS A 190 -15.86 -8.45 30.87
N ALA A 191 -17.07 -8.64 30.34
CA ALA A 191 -18.18 -7.77 30.69
C ALA A 191 -18.38 -7.83 32.20
N ASN A 192 -18.27 -6.67 32.86
CA ASN A 192 -18.66 -6.51 34.27
C ASN A 192 -20.19 -6.56 34.40
#